data_AF-A0A946GT66-F1
#
_entry.id   AF-A0A946GT66-F1
#
_cell.length_a   1.000
_cell.length_b   1.000
_cell.length_c   1.000
_cell.angle_alpha   90.00
_cell.angle_beta   90.00
_cell.angle_gamma   90.00
#
_symmetry.space_group_name_H-M   'P 1'
#
loop_
_entity.id
_entity.type
_entity.pdbx_description
1 polymer ?
#
loop_
_entity_poly.entity_id
_entity_poly.type
_entity_poly.pdbx_seq_one_letter_code
_entity_poly.pdbx_strand_id
1 'polypeptide(L)'
;RITNLFVHGFFGKIFDNPSVVFDEKILQPETQNMDDFVDGINNIVEAQQKVAETYLEDGSINQACPPLKALITIMAKGDYEGKDVHHADIRSMFTRKGMMSSDWYQKRLQVKQQRDMALWQRHIDYLTDFLERESHADEAGRLKISEQLKIASAKLQQVSQQEYLDELVGTLGADPME
;
A
#
# COMPACT_ATOMS: atom_id res chain seq x y z
N ARG A 1 -11.12 -17.34 -10.22
CA ARG A 1 -11.07 -18.70 -9.64
C ARG A 1 -10.19 -19.59 -10.51
N ILE A 2 -9.53 -20.60 -9.95
CA ILE A 2 -8.87 -21.65 -10.75
C ILE A 2 -9.93 -22.52 -11.43
N THR A 3 -9.58 -23.18 -12.54
CA THR A 3 -10.49 -24.04 -13.31
C THR A 3 -9.88 -25.42 -13.50
N ASN A 4 -10.66 -26.37 -14.02
CA ASN A 4 -10.16 -27.70 -14.33
C ASN A 4 -8.95 -27.67 -15.29
N LEU A 5 -8.93 -26.73 -16.26
CA LEU A 5 -7.79 -26.53 -17.15
C LEU A 5 -6.51 -26.15 -16.38
N PHE A 6 -6.64 -25.32 -15.34
CA PHE A 6 -5.52 -24.95 -14.49
C PHE A 6 -5.02 -26.14 -13.67
N VAL A 7 -5.95 -26.92 -13.08
CA VAL A 7 -5.62 -28.12 -12.31
C VAL A 7 -4.86 -29.12 -13.17
N HIS A 8 -5.36 -29.45 -14.36
CA HIS A 8 -4.66 -30.34 -15.29
C HIS A 8 -3.30 -29.78 -15.74
N GLY A 9 -3.23 -28.49 -16.07
CA GLY A 9 -2.01 -27.89 -16.62
C GLY A 9 -0.87 -27.72 -15.62
N PHE A 10 -1.19 -27.57 -14.33
CA PHE A 10 -0.18 -27.22 -13.32
C PHE A 10 -0.08 -28.21 -12.16
N PHE A 11 -1.17 -28.89 -11.75
CA PHE A 11 -1.15 -29.70 -10.53
C PHE A 11 -0.61 -31.12 -10.74
N GLY A 12 -0.45 -31.56 -11.99
CA GLY A 12 0.24 -32.82 -12.33
C GLY A 12 1.72 -32.85 -11.91
N LYS A 13 2.30 -31.71 -11.51
CA LYS A 13 3.66 -31.62 -10.95
C LYS A 13 3.74 -32.00 -9.46
N ILE A 14 2.59 -32.11 -8.78
CA ILE A 14 2.49 -32.39 -7.34
C ILE A 14 1.71 -33.69 -7.11
N PHE A 15 0.66 -33.93 -7.91
CA PHE A 15 -0.21 -35.09 -7.77
C PHE A 15 -0.20 -35.95 -9.03
N ASP A 16 -0.22 -37.27 -8.86
CA ASP A 16 -0.32 -38.22 -9.98
C ASP A 16 -1.68 -38.13 -10.70
N ASN A 17 -2.76 -37.85 -9.95
CA ASN A 17 -4.10 -37.62 -10.51
C ASN A 17 -4.79 -36.43 -9.82
N PRO A 18 -4.53 -35.18 -10.28
CA PRO A 18 -5.02 -33.98 -9.62
C PRO A 18 -6.54 -33.79 -9.69
N SER A 19 -7.21 -34.37 -10.69
CA SER A 19 -8.66 -34.27 -10.89
C SER A 19 -9.48 -35.08 -9.89
N VAL A 20 -8.87 -36.06 -9.23
CA VAL A 20 -9.52 -36.80 -8.13
C VAL A 20 -9.49 -35.99 -6.83
N VAL A 21 -8.47 -35.14 -6.66
CA VAL A 21 -8.32 -34.28 -5.47
C VAL A 21 -9.20 -33.04 -5.57
N PHE A 22 -9.28 -32.44 -6.76
CA PHE A 22 -10.09 -31.25 -7.04
C PHE A 22 -11.17 -31.60 -8.04
N ASP A 23 -12.27 -32.17 -7.55
CA ASP A 23 -13.44 -32.47 -8.36
C ASP A 23 -14.22 -31.20 -8.75
N GLU A 24 -15.26 -31.37 -9.58
CA GLU A 24 -16.06 -30.26 -10.05
C GLU A 24 -16.74 -29.50 -8.91
N LYS A 25 -17.20 -30.20 -7.87
CA LYS A 25 -17.88 -29.60 -6.71
C LYS A 25 -16.95 -28.73 -5.88
N ILE A 26 -15.68 -29.11 -5.75
CA ILE A 26 -14.66 -28.30 -5.08
C ILE A 26 -14.31 -27.06 -5.93
N LEU A 27 -14.21 -27.21 -7.25
CA LEU A 27 -13.84 -26.10 -8.16
C LEU A 27 -15.00 -25.12 -8.42
N GLN A 28 -16.23 -25.61 -8.34
CA GLN A 28 -17.48 -24.90 -8.54
C GLN A 28 -18.40 -25.16 -7.34
N PRO A 29 -18.10 -24.57 -6.17
CA PRO A 29 -18.87 -24.79 -4.95
C PRO A 29 -20.35 -24.45 -5.08
N GLU A 30 -20.73 -23.57 -6.01
CA GLU A 30 -22.12 -23.26 -6.33
C GLU A 30 -22.95 -24.47 -6.79
N THR A 31 -22.29 -25.53 -7.29
CA THR A 31 -22.95 -26.78 -7.72
C THR A 31 -23.32 -27.69 -6.55
N GLN A 32 -22.77 -27.45 -5.35
CA GLN A 32 -23.08 -28.23 -4.16
C GLN A 32 -24.44 -27.83 -3.58
N ASN A 33 -24.65 -26.52 -3.43
CA ASN A 33 -25.93 -25.91 -3.10
C ASN A 33 -25.91 -24.44 -3.55
N MET A 34 -26.82 -24.06 -4.45
CA MET A 34 -26.89 -22.69 -4.96
C MET A 34 -27.39 -21.72 -3.89
N ASP A 35 -28.34 -22.13 -3.04
CA ASP A 35 -28.92 -21.27 -2.03
C ASP A 35 -27.88 -20.90 -0.97
N ASP A 36 -27.11 -21.89 -0.47
CA ASP A 36 -26.02 -21.66 0.47
C ASP A 36 -24.89 -20.80 -0.16
N PHE A 37 -24.62 -20.98 -1.45
CA PHE A 37 -23.64 -20.18 -2.16
C PHE A 37 -24.07 -18.71 -2.24
N VAL A 38 -25.33 -18.44 -2.61
CA VAL A 38 -25.90 -17.08 -2.67
C VAL A 38 -25.93 -16.44 -1.28
N ASP A 39 -26.36 -17.18 -0.26
CA ASP A 39 -26.33 -16.70 1.13
C ASP A 39 -24.92 -16.32 1.57
N GLY A 40 -23.92 -17.15 1.23
CA GLY A 40 -22.51 -16.84 1.47
C GLY A 40 -22.04 -15.54 0.81
N ILE A 41 -22.47 -15.28 -0.43
CA ILE A 41 -22.16 -14.00 -1.12
C ILE A 41 -22.86 -12.82 -0.44
N ASN A 42 -24.13 -12.96 -0.06
CA ASN A 42 -24.86 -11.90 0.64
C ASN A 42 -24.19 -11.53 1.97
N ASN A 43 -23.79 -12.53 2.76
CA ASN A 43 -23.04 -12.33 4.00
C ASN A 43 -21.72 -11.54 3.77
N ILE A 44 -21.02 -11.80 2.66
CA ILE A 44 -19.81 -11.05 2.29
C ILE A 44 -20.15 -9.60 1.95
N VAL A 45 -21.18 -9.36 1.13
CA VAL A 45 -21.59 -8.02 0.69
C VAL A 45 -22.09 -7.20 1.87
N GLU A 46 -22.90 -7.77 2.76
CA GLU A 46 -23.38 -7.12 3.98
C GLU A 46 -22.22 -6.73 4.91
N ALA A 47 -21.25 -7.62 5.09
CA ALA A 47 -20.06 -7.33 5.88
C ALA A 47 -19.21 -6.22 5.25
N GLN A 48 -19.03 -6.24 3.93
CA GLN A 48 -18.32 -5.20 3.18
C GLN A 48 -19.02 -3.84 3.30
N GLN A 49 -20.34 -3.80 3.16
CA GLN A 49 -21.13 -2.58 3.30
C GLN A 49 -20.99 -2.01 4.71
N LYS A 50 -21.18 -2.84 5.74
CA LYS A 50 -21.05 -2.42 7.15
C LYS A 50 -19.66 -1.84 7.46
N VAL A 51 -18.60 -2.48 6.97
CA VAL A 51 -17.24 -1.97 7.14
C VAL A 51 -17.03 -0.68 6.37
N ALA A 52 -17.58 -0.54 5.17
CA ALA A 52 -17.45 0.69 4.39
C ALA A 52 -18.20 1.88 5.02
N GLU A 53 -19.37 1.64 5.62
CA GLU A 53 -20.15 2.64 6.34
C GLU A 53 -19.37 3.25 7.51
N THR A 54 -18.56 2.47 8.25
CA THR A 54 -17.76 3.03 9.36
C THR A 54 -16.76 4.09 8.89
N TYR A 55 -16.16 3.93 7.71
CA TYR A 55 -15.24 4.94 7.13
C TYR A 55 -15.97 6.25 6.74
N LEU A 56 -17.26 6.17 6.44
CA LEU A 56 -18.10 7.34 6.16
C LEU A 56 -18.49 8.04 7.46
N GLU A 57 -18.87 7.27 8.47
CA GLU A 57 -19.32 7.76 9.78
C GLU A 57 -18.19 8.47 10.54
N ASP A 58 -16.98 7.91 10.55
CA ASP A 58 -15.84 8.48 11.25
C ASP A 58 -15.07 9.55 10.44
N GLY A 59 -15.45 9.75 9.18
CA GLY A 59 -14.86 10.72 8.26
C GLY A 59 -13.46 10.35 7.74
N SER A 60 -12.93 9.18 8.09
CA SER A 60 -11.61 8.69 7.65
C SER A 60 -11.55 8.47 6.14
N ILE A 61 -12.68 8.32 5.46
CA ILE A 61 -12.76 8.29 3.99
C ILE A 61 -12.11 9.51 3.33
N ASN A 62 -12.06 10.66 4.00
CA ASN A 62 -11.42 11.87 3.47
C ASN A 62 -9.90 11.77 3.37
N GLN A 63 -9.31 10.81 4.09
CA GLN A 63 -7.88 10.53 4.10
C GLN A 63 -7.51 9.42 3.11
N ALA A 64 -8.50 8.67 2.62
CA ALA A 64 -8.29 7.63 1.63
C ALA A 64 -7.81 8.22 0.31
N CYS A 65 -6.86 7.56 -0.35
CA CYS A 65 -6.49 7.93 -1.71
C CYS A 65 -7.68 7.75 -2.67
N PRO A 66 -7.73 8.48 -3.80
CA PRO A 66 -8.88 8.47 -4.71
C PRO A 66 -9.44 7.08 -5.08
N PRO A 67 -8.64 6.07 -5.47
CA PRO A 67 -9.19 4.74 -5.80
C PRO A 67 -9.88 4.06 -4.61
N LEU A 68 -9.31 4.18 -3.41
CA LEU A 68 -9.91 3.59 -2.20
C LEU A 68 -11.16 4.35 -1.77
N LYS A 69 -11.16 5.68 -1.87
CA LYS A 69 -12.35 6.50 -1.62
C LYS A 69 -13.51 6.08 -2.52
N ALA A 70 -13.25 5.89 -3.81
CA ALA A 70 -14.26 5.42 -4.74
C ALA A 70 -14.76 4.01 -4.39
N LEU A 71 -13.86 3.07 -4.10
CA LEU A 71 -14.22 1.70 -3.73
C LEU A 71 -15.04 1.62 -2.44
N ILE A 72 -14.62 2.33 -1.39
CA ILE A 72 -15.35 2.39 -0.11
C ILE A 72 -16.75 2.98 -0.33
N THR A 73 -16.86 4.03 -1.14
CA THR A 73 -18.18 4.62 -1.43
C THR A 73 -19.08 3.65 -2.20
N ILE A 74 -18.54 2.92 -3.19
CA ILE A 74 -19.28 1.87 -3.92
C ILE A 74 -19.72 0.75 -2.96
N MET A 75 -18.86 0.31 -2.05
CA MET A 75 -19.21 -0.72 -1.06
C MET A 75 -20.33 -0.27 -0.13
N ALA A 76 -20.33 1.00 0.29
CA ALA A 76 -21.34 1.53 1.22
C ALA A 76 -22.65 1.92 0.53
N LYS A 77 -22.59 2.48 -0.70
CA LYS A 77 -23.74 3.15 -1.35
C LYS A 77 -24.14 2.54 -2.70
N GLY A 78 -23.35 1.63 -3.24
CA GLY A 78 -23.57 1.00 -4.55
C GLY A 78 -22.86 1.69 -5.72
N ASP A 79 -22.63 3.00 -5.65
CA ASP A 79 -21.93 3.76 -6.69
C ASP A 79 -21.04 4.86 -6.12
N TYR A 80 -20.09 5.33 -6.94
CA TYR A 80 -19.32 6.54 -6.72
C TYR A 80 -19.52 7.46 -7.93
N GLU A 81 -20.16 8.62 -7.72
CA GLU A 81 -20.48 9.56 -8.80
C GLU A 81 -21.31 8.93 -9.94
N GLY A 82 -22.23 8.02 -9.61
CA GLY A 82 -23.05 7.28 -10.58
C GLY A 82 -22.31 6.14 -11.28
N LYS A 83 -21.10 5.78 -10.83
CA LYS A 83 -20.25 4.74 -11.42
C LYS A 83 -20.10 3.56 -10.46
N ASP A 84 -20.38 2.36 -10.95
CA ASP A 84 -20.20 1.13 -10.20
C ASP A 84 -18.75 0.59 -10.29
N VAL A 85 -18.51 -0.58 -9.68
CA VAL A 85 -17.20 -1.24 -9.69
C VAL A 85 -16.74 -1.68 -11.08
N HIS A 86 -17.64 -1.81 -12.06
CA HIS A 86 -17.33 -2.25 -13.42
C HIS A 86 -17.01 -1.10 -14.35
N HIS A 87 -17.35 0.14 -13.97
CA HIS A 87 -17.10 1.32 -14.78
C HIS A 87 -15.61 1.50 -15.10
N ALA A 88 -15.29 1.80 -16.36
CA ALA A 88 -13.91 1.90 -16.86
C ALA A 88 -13.08 2.92 -16.08
N ASP A 89 -13.66 4.09 -15.76
CA ASP A 89 -13.01 5.13 -14.97
C ASP A 89 -12.57 4.63 -13.59
N ILE A 90 -13.44 3.90 -12.87
CA ILE A 90 -13.13 3.32 -11.56
C ILE A 90 -11.99 2.31 -11.71
N ARG A 91 -12.10 1.39 -12.67
CA ARG A 91 -11.08 0.35 -12.92
C ARG A 91 -9.73 0.96 -13.31
N SER A 92 -9.73 2.07 -14.05
CA SER A 92 -8.51 2.73 -14.50
C SER A 92 -7.65 3.27 -13.35
N MET A 93 -8.28 3.70 -12.24
CA MET A 93 -7.58 4.22 -11.05
C MET A 93 -6.72 3.15 -10.36
N PHE A 94 -7.09 1.86 -10.50
CA PHE A 94 -6.36 0.72 -9.93
C PHE A 94 -5.26 0.18 -10.85
N THR A 95 -5.08 0.75 -12.04
CA THR A 95 -4.00 0.34 -12.94
C THR A 95 -2.68 0.95 -12.50
N ARG A 96 -1.57 0.24 -12.70
CA ARG A 96 -0.22 0.78 -12.47
C ARG A 96 -0.03 2.12 -13.19
N LYS A 97 -0.48 2.21 -14.44
CA LYS A 97 -0.37 3.43 -15.24
C LYS A 97 -1.15 4.58 -14.59
N GLY A 98 -2.41 4.34 -14.23
CA GLY A 98 -3.28 5.35 -13.60
C GLY A 98 -2.74 5.83 -12.25
N MET A 99 -2.19 4.93 -11.43
CA MET A 99 -1.54 5.29 -10.18
C MET A 99 -0.26 6.10 -10.41
N MET A 100 0.63 5.67 -11.30
CA MET A 100 1.92 6.34 -11.50
C MET A 100 1.77 7.76 -12.08
N SER A 101 0.73 8.00 -12.87
CA SER A 101 0.43 9.32 -13.45
C SER A 101 -0.41 10.22 -12.56
N SER A 102 -0.80 9.79 -11.35
CA SER A 102 -1.71 10.56 -10.51
C SER A 102 -0.98 11.57 -9.62
N ASP A 103 -1.60 12.73 -9.44
CA ASP A 103 -1.06 13.77 -8.54
C ASP A 103 -0.98 13.30 -7.08
N TRP A 104 -1.93 12.48 -6.64
CA TRP A 104 -1.94 11.95 -5.28
C TRP A 104 -0.73 11.04 -5.02
N TYR A 105 -0.29 10.26 -6.02
CA TYR A 105 0.90 9.42 -5.88
C TYR A 105 2.17 10.28 -5.85
N GLN A 106 2.27 11.25 -6.76
CA GLN A 106 3.39 12.21 -6.77
C GLN A 106 3.51 12.96 -5.44
N LYS A 107 2.37 13.35 -4.85
CA LYS A 107 2.34 13.98 -3.53
C LYS A 107 2.90 13.09 -2.43
N ARG A 108 2.64 11.77 -2.46
CA ARG A 108 3.23 10.82 -1.50
C ARG A 108 4.74 10.73 -1.61
N LEU A 109 5.29 10.82 -2.83
CA LEU A 109 6.74 10.82 -3.04
C LEU A 109 7.37 12.11 -2.51
N GLN A 110 6.76 13.25 -2.77
CA GLN A 110 7.20 14.54 -2.23
C GLN A 110 7.19 14.56 -0.70
N VAL A 111 6.12 14.04 -0.08
CA VAL A 111 6.04 13.97 1.39
C VAL A 111 7.09 13.00 1.94
N LYS A 112 7.39 11.91 1.23
CA LYS A 112 8.47 10.99 1.61
C LYS A 112 9.82 11.70 1.62
N GLN A 113 10.14 12.44 0.56
CA GLN A 113 11.36 13.24 0.49
C GLN A 113 11.44 14.25 1.65
N GLN A 114 10.37 15.01 1.91
CA GLN A 114 10.33 15.99 3.00
C GLN A 114 10.57 15.35 4.37
N ARG A 115 9.94 14.18 4.62
CA ARG A 115 10.14 13.44 5.87
C ARG A 115 11.55 12.88 6.00
N ASP A 116 12.16 12.45 4.90
CA ASP A 116 13.55 11.99 4.90
C ASP A 116 14.52 13.14 5.16
N MET A 117 14.31 14.30 4.55
CA MET A 117 15.08 15.51 4.87
C MET A 117 14.97 15.86 6.36
N ALA A 118 13.75 15.89 6.91
CA ALA A 118 13.52 16.18 8.32
C ALA A 118 14.14 15.11 9.25
N LEU A 119 14.15 13.84 8.84
CA LEU A 119 14.82 12.77 9.59
C LEU A 119 16.34 12.96 9.62
N TRP A 120 16.96 13.20 8.47
CA TRP A 120 18.41 13.36 8.38
C TRP A 120 18.89 14.66 9.03
N GLN A 121 18.10 15.73 8.97
CA GLN A 121 18.37 16.95 9.72
C GLN A 121 18.39 16.68 11.23
N ARG A 122 17.38 15.97 11.77
CA ARG A 122 17.37 15.58 13.19
C ARG A 122 18.57 14.72 13.59
N HIS A 123 19.05 13.85 12.71
CA HIS A 123 20.27 13.08 12.97
C HIS A 123 21.51 13.98 13.03
N ILE A 124 21.64 14.95 12.13
CA ILE A 124 22.73 15.92 12.13
C ILE A 124 22.70 16.77 13.41
N ASP A 125 21.53 17.30 13.78
CA ASP A 125 21.36 18.12 14.98
C ASP A 125 21.79 17.33 16.22
N TYR A 126 21.28 16.10 16.37
CA TYR A 126 21.62 15.24 17.51
C TYR A 126 23.12 14.88 17.58
N LEU A 127 23.74 14.54 16.45
CA LEU A 127 25.17 14.19 16.41
C LEU A 127 26.05 15.41 16.67
N THR A 128 25.63 16.60 16.23
CA THR A 128 26.32 17.87 16.50
C THR A 128 26.22 18.21 17.98
N ASP A 129 25.03 18.18 18.56
CA ASP A 129 24.81 18.39 20.01
C ASP A 129 25.60 17.40 20.86
N PHE A 130 25.78 16.17 20.41
CA PHE A 130 26.58 15.16 21.11
C PHE A 130 28.07 15.49 21.08
N LEU A 131 28.59 16.01 19.96
CA LEU A 131 29.99 16.40 19.79
C LEU A 131 30.37 17.67 20.57
N GLU A 132 29.43 18.59 20.77
CA GLU A 132 29.66 19.85 21.51
C GLU A 132 29.76 19.64 23.03
N ARG A 133 29.37 18.47 23.55
CA ARG A 133 29.46 18.15 24.98
C ARG A 133 30.88 17.71 25.33
N GLU A 134 31.63 18.58 26.04
CA GLU A 134 32.98 18.27 26.51
C GLU A 134 33.08 16.96 27.31
N SER A 135 32.03 16.61 28.08
CA SER A 135 31.95 15.36 28.85
C SER A 135 31.82 14.09 28.01
N HIS A 136 31.69 14.21 26.68
CA HIS A 136 31.51 13.09 25.75
C HIS A 136 32.65 12.96 24.72
N ALA A 137 33.73 13.73 24.87
CA ALA A 137 34.83 13.76 23.88
C ALA A 137 35.47 12.38 23.63
N ASP A 138 35.78 11.63 24.69
CA ASP A 138 36.39 10.29 24.58
C ASP A 138 35.44 9.28 23.92
N GLU A 139 34.18 9.28 24.35
CA GLU A 139 33.11 8.46 23.80
C GLU A 139 32.80 8.80 22.33
N ALA A 140 32.83 10.08 21.97
CA ALA A 140 32.62 10.54 20.61
C ALA A 140 33.71 10.05 19.66
N GLY A 141 34.97 10.03 20.14
CA GLY A 141 36.09 9.43 19.43
C GLY A 141 35.92 7.92 19.28
N ARG A 142 35.59 7.21 20.36
CA ARG A 142 35.39 5.74 20.36
C ARG A 142 34.27 5.29 19.42
N LEU A 143 33.17 6.04 19.37
CA LEU A 143 32.00 5.74 18.54
C LEU A 143 32.08 6.34 17.13
N LYS A 144 33.14 7.10 16.84
CA LYS A 144 33.36 7.77 15.54
C LYS A 144 32.21 8.68 15.14
N ILE A 145 31.69 9.46 16.09
CA ILE A 145 30.51 10.31 15.89
C ILE A 145 30.73 11.34 14.77
N SER A 146 31.94 11.88 14.64
CA SER A 146 32.28 12.79 13.53
C SER A 146 32.22 12.12 12.14
N GLU A 147 32.49 10.81 12.03
CA GLU A 147 32.32 10.07 10.78
C GLU A 147 30.83 9.86 10.48
N GLN A 148 30.04 9.50 11.50
CA GLN A 148 28.59 9.35 11.36
C GLN A 148 27.92 10.67 10.94
N LEU A 149 28.37 11.80 11.50
CA LEU A 149 27.90 13.13 11.11
C LEU A 149 28.15 13.40 9.62
N LYS A 150 29.35 13.08 9.09
CA LYS A 150 29.65 13.22 7.66
C LYS A 150 28.71 12.37 6.79
N ILE A 151 28.42 11.13 7.21
CA ILE A 151 27.48 10.25 6.50
C ILE A 151 26.08 10.85 6.51
N ALA A 152 25.61 11.33 7.67
CA ALA A 152 24.29 11.95 7.80
C ALA A 152 24.17 13.21 6.94
N SER A 153 25.18 14.07 6.91
CA SER A 153 25.24 15.25 6.04
C SER A 153 25.22 14.90 4.55
N ALA A 154 26.02 13.90 4.14
CA ALA A 154 26.01 13.43 2.75
C ALA A 154 24.64 12.86 2.36
N LYS A 155 23.99 12.16 3.29
CA LYS A 155 22.66 11.59 3.06
C LYS A 155 21.58 12.67 2.98
N LEU A 156 21.62 13.69 3.85
CA LEU A 156 20.74 14.86 3.77
C LEU A 156 20.90 15.54 2.40
N GLN A 157 22.14 15.73 1.94
CA GLN A 157 22.41 16.33 0.64
C GLN A 157 21.81 15.49 -0.51
N GLN A 158 21.97 14.16 -0.47
CA GLN A 158 21.39 13.25 -1.46
C GLN A 158 19.86 13.35 -1.48
N VAL A 159 19.19 13.22 -0.33
CA VAL A 159 17.72 13.20 -0.29
C VAL A 159 17.09 14.56 -0.62
N SER A 160 17.84 15.64 -0.46
CA SER A 160 17.40 16.99 -0.83
C SER A 160 17.48 17.26 -2.34
N GLN A 161 18.13 16.39 -3.12
CA GLN A 161 18.21 16.55 -4.58
C GLN A 161 16.87 16.22 -5.25
N GLN A 162 16.59 16.85 -6.39
CA GLN A 162 15.36 16.59 -7.15
C GLN A 162 15.35 15.16 -7.71
N GLU A 163 16.51 14.65 -8.11
CA GLU A 163 16.74 13.31 -8.64
C GLU A 163 16.36 12.22 -7.63
N TYR A 164 16.36 12.54 -6.33
CA TYR A 164 15.91 11.59 -5.30
C TYR A 164 14.42 11.23 -5.47
N LEU A 165 13.59 12.13 -6.00
CA LEU A 165 12.19 11.81 -6.30
C LEU A 165 12.07 10.75 -7.39
N ASP A 166 12.97 10.77 -8.38
CA ASP A 166 13.02 9.75 -9.43
C ASP A 166 13.41 8.38 -8.85
N GLU A 167 14.33 8.34 -7.88
CA GLU A 167 14.66 7.11 -7.14
C GLU A 167 13.47 6.56 -6.32
N LEU A 168 12.57 7.44 -5.86
CA LEU A 168 11.39 7.04 -5.08
C LEU A 168 10.23 6.52 -5.96
N VAL A 169 10.27 6.73 -7.27
CA VAL A 169 9.22 6.23 -8.18
C VAL A 169 9.18 4.69 -8.14
N GLY A 170 7.99 4.16 -7.87
CA GLY A 170 7.78 2.72 -7.66
C GLY A 170 7.71 2.31 -6.19
N THR A 171 8.11 3.18 -5.26
CA THR A 171 7.91 2.97 -3.81
C THR A 171 6.49 3.38 -3.38
N LEU A 172 6.12 3.12 -2.12
CA LEU A 172 4.84 3.52 -1.53
C LEU A 172 4.77 5.02 -1.18
N GLY A 173 5.90 5.73 -1.22
CA GLY A 173 6.01 7.09 -0.68
C GLY A 173 5.65 7.15 0.82
N ALA A 174 5.17 8.31 1.26
CA ALA A 174 4.70 8.53 2.62
C ALA A 174 3.26 9.04 2.61
N ASP A 175 2.55 8.79 3.70
CA ASP A 175 1.22 9.37 3.91
C ASP A 175 1.33 10.91 3.96
N PRO A 176 0.56 11.68 3.16
CA PRO A 176 0.55 13.14 3.20
C PRO A 176 0.00 13.77 4.48
N MET A 177 -0.62 12.99 5.36
CA MET A 177 -1.12 13.48 6.64
C MET A 177 0.02 14.00 7.53
N GLU A 178 -0.22 15.09 8.26
CA GLU A 178 0.71 15.64 9.26
C GLU A 178 0.65 14.88 10.58
#